data_AF-A0A7W4Z0N4-F1
#
_entry.id   AF-A0A7W4Z0N4-F1
#
_cell.length_a   1.000
_cell.length_b   1.000
_cell.length_c   1.000
_cell.angle_alpha   90.00
_cell.angle_beta   90.00
_cell.angle_gamma   90.00
#
_symmetry.space_group_name_H-M   'P 1'
#
loop_
_entity.id
_entity.type
_entity.pdbx_description
1 polymer ?
#
loop_
_entity_poly.entity_id
_entity_poly.type
_entity_poly.pdbx_seq_one_letter_code
_entity_poly.pdbx_strand_id
1 'polypeptide(L)'
;MNDLDYTDDLHALMDRTLADLPVPTHRLHEGALRHGRRVRRRRRLGVAAGGTVAAAALVAAALPVLGGGTGTADGGVAVEPTPTPLARPFEPHPGWWDMPVGEMRHRLEALLPDDVVVESFQKRNTEAAPGESRVFHGRFGGVLRSADDTGPGSIEIMLVELPQDATALADLRSQHLSCAGFPESWTFEGPVSGATCEEGDLQDGRPAQRTIAFTDQGVEYREVRRWTDRGEIYAAVSSSTERKWGPPASARHAPLTPDELLAVGTSATWTDWEPAD
;
A
#
# COMPACT_ATOMS: atom_id res chain seq x y z
N MET A 1 36.94 -38.42 8.84
CA MET A 1 37.09 -37.12 9.52
C MET A 1 36.00 -36.27 8.90
N ASN A 2 34.84 -36.22 9.56
CA ASN A 2 33.57 -35.89 8.92
C ASN A 2 33.23 -34.42 9.13
N ASP A 3 32.59 -33.85 8.11
CA ASP A 3 32.11 -32.48 7.90
C ASP A 3 31.21 -31.87 9.01
N LEU A 4 30.96 -32.60 10.09
CA LEU A 4 30.06 -32.18 11.17
C LEU A 4 30.74 -31.26 12.19
N ASP A 5 32.05 -31.42 12.41
CA ASP A 5 32.81 -30.64 13.40
C ASP A 5 32.98 -29.16 12.98
N TYR A 6 32.81 -28.83 11.70
CA TYR A 6 32.96 -27.47 11.17
C TYR A 6 31.77 -26.55 11.50
N THR A 7 30.58 -27.13 11.65
CA THR A 7 29.33 -26.40 11.89
C THR A 7 29.25 -25.91 13.34
N ASP A 8 29.66 -26.76 14.28
CA ASP A 8 29.67 -26.45 15.71
C ASP A 8 30.74 -25.40 16.04
N ASP A 9 31.90 -25.46 15.39
CA ASP A 9 32.95 -24.45 15.53
C ASP A 9 32.55 -23.08 14.96
N LEU A 10 31.82 -23.05 13.83
CA LEU A 10 31.32 -21.79 13.27
C LEU A 10 30.24 -21.17 14.18
N HIS A 11 29.34 -21.98 14.71
CA HIS A 11 28.31 -21.52 15.66
C HIS A 11 28.95 -20.95 16.93
N ALA A 12 29.93 -21.65 17.50
CA ALA A 12 30.64 -21.19 18.70
C ALA A 12 31.44 -19.91 18.45
N LEU A 13 32.00 -19.72 17.25
CA LEU A 13 32.71 -18.50 16.85
C LEU A 13 31.73 -17.32 16.67
N MET A 14 30.58 -17.55 16.03
CA MET A 14 29.54 -16.54 15.86
C MET A 14 28.95 -16.09 17.21
N ASP A 15 28.62 -17.04 18.11
CA ASP A 15 28.10 -16.70 19.43
C ASP A 15 29.12 -15.88 20.24
N ARG A 16 30.40 -16.24 20.17
CA ARG A 16 31.47 -15.53 20.90
C ARG A 16 31.74 -14.14 20.31
N THR A 17 31.63 -13.97 18.99
CA THR A 17 31.82 -12.66 18.34
C THR A 17 30.61 -11.74 18.48
N LEU A 18 29.41 -12.29 18.60
CA LEU A 18 28.17 -11.52 18.78
C LEU A 18 27.87 -11.20 20.25
N ALA A 19 28.32 -12.03 21.21
CA ALA A 19 28.08 -11.83 22.64
C ALA A 19 28.67 -10.51 23.19
N ASP A 20 29.78 -10.03 22.61
CA ASP A 20 30.47 -8.81 23.05
C ASP A 20 30.04 -7.55 22.28
N LEU A 21 29.14 -7.68 21.29
CA LEU A 21 28.61 -6.51 20.60
C LEU A 21 27.49 -5.89 21.45
N PRO A 22 27.64 -4.63 21.91
CA PRO A 22 26.56 -3.94 22.60
C PRO A 22 25.44 -3.69 21.59
N VAL A 23 24.44 -4.57 21.56
CA VAL A 23 23.22 -4.38 20.76
C VAL A 23 22.56 -3.12 21.31
N PRO A 24 22.43 -2.03 20.53
CA PRO A 24 21.88 -0.77 21.02
C PRO A 24 20.35 -0.87 21.05
N THR A 25 19.84 -1.80 21.87
CA THR A 25 18.42 -2.11 22.05
C THR A 25 17.60 -0.88 22.41
N HIS A 26 18.19 0.05 23.16
CA HIS A 26 17.58 1.34 23.48
C HIS A 26 17.28 2.19 22.23
N ARG A 27 18.22 2.25 21.27
CA ARG A 27 18.04 3.04 20.03
C ARG A 27 16.99 2.40 19.11
N LEU A 28 16.96 1.07 19.05
CA LEU A 28 15.94 0.32 18.30
C LEU A 28 14.55 0.52 18.92
N HIS A 29 14.45 0.48 20.24
CA HIS A 29 13.19 0.70 20.97
C HIS A 29 12.69 2.14 20.82
N GLU A 30 13.56 3.13 20.96
CA GLU A 30 13.22 4.55 20.76
C GLU A 30 12.82 4.85 19.30
N GLY A 31 13.52 4.25 18.32
CA GLY A 31 13.19 4.36 16.91
C GLY A 31 11.81 3.79 16.59
N ALA A 32 11.52 2.57 17.07
CA ALA A 32 10.23 1.91 16.91
C ALA A 32 9.09 2.70 17.57
N LEU A 33 9.31 3.23 18.78
CA LEU A 33 8.33 4.05 19.50
C LEU A 33 8.07 5.40 18.80
N ARG A 34 9.11 6.07 18.28
CA ARG A 34 8.94 7.32 17.51
C ARG A 34 8.16 7.08 16.22
N HIS A 35 8.47 6.01 15.49
CA HIS A 35 7.74 5.62 14.29
C HIS A 35 6.26 5.31 14.60
N GLY A 36 6.00 4.52 15.65
CA GLY A 36 4.63 4.18 16.08
C GLY A 36 3.80 5.39 16.52
N ARG A 37 4.39 6.35 17.24
CA ARG A 37 3.71 7.59 17.65
C ARG A 37 3.40 8.50 16.45
N ARG A 38 4.29 8.56 15.46
CA ARG A 38 4.11 9.36 14.24
C ARG A 38 2.97 8.81 13.38
N VAL A 39 2.88 7.49 13.20
CA VAL A 39 1.77 6.83 12.49
C VAL A 39 0.43 7.11 13.19
N ARG A 40 0.37 7.02 14.52
CA ARG A 40 -0.84 7.34 15.30
C ARG A 40 -1.26 8.81 15.18
N ARG A 41 -0.31 9.76 15.14
CA ARG A 41 -0.63 11.19 14.90
C ARG A 41 -1.18 11.43 13.49
N ARG A 42 -0.64 10.77 12.46
CA ARG A 42 -1.12 10.88 11.08
C ARG A 42 -2.57 10.39 10.93
N ARG A 43 -2.92 9.26 11.56
CA ARG A 43 -4.32 8.76 11.58
C ARG A 43 -5.29 9.75 12.22
N ARG A 44 -4.88 10.46 13.28
CA ARG A 44 -5.75 11.45 13.96
C ARG A 44 -5.98 12.71 13.14
N LEU A 45 -5.06 13.09 12.27
CA LEU A 45 -5.19 14.27 11.42
C LEU A 45 -5.97 13.96 10.13
N GLY A 46 -5.86 12.75 9.57
CA GLY A 46 -6.65 12.33 8.41
C GLY A 46 -8.16 12.25 8.68
N VAL A 47 -8.57 11.85 9.89
CA VAL A 47 -10.00 11.81 10.29
C VAL A 47 -10.60 13.22 10.49
N ALA A 48 -9.77 14.24 10.75
CA ALA A 48 -10.25 15.61 10.97
C ALA A 48 -10.45 16.43 9.68
N ALA A 49 -9.88 15.99 8.55
CA ALA A 49 -9.96 16.71 7.27
C ALA A 49 -10.99 16.13 6.28
N GLY A 50 -11.51 14.92 6.52
CA GLY A 50 -12.44 14.23 5.61
C GLY A 50 -13.93 14.45 5.87
N GLY A 51 -14.31 15.34 6.79
CA GLY A 51 -15.70 15.45 7.24
C GLY A 51 -16.20 16.87 7.38
N THR A 52 -16.40 17.58 6.26
CA THR A 52 -17.44 18.63 6.12
C THR A 52 -17.53 19.13 4.67
N VAL A 53 -18.24 18.43 3.80
CA VAL A 53 -19.01 19.07 2.72
C VAL A 53 -20.23 18.20 2.39
N ALA A 54 -21.39 18.53 2.96
CA ALA A 54 -22.71 18.40 2.30
C ALA A 54 -23.84 18.71 3.30
N ALA A 55 -24.36 19.94 3.26
CA ALA A 55 -25.80 20.20 3.14
C ALA A 55 -26.04 21.72 3.18
N ALA A 56 -26.00 22.37 2.01
CA ALA A 56 -26.64 23.65 1.81
C ALA A 56 -27.91 23.40 0.97
N ALA A 57 -29.09 23.61 1.57
CA ALA A 57 -30.21 24.35 1.01
C ALA A 57 -31.46 24.18 1.89
N LEU A 58 -31.91 25.26 2.55
CA LEU A 58 -33.15 25.96 2.18
C LEU A 58 -33.29 27.27 2.98
N VAL A 59 -33.61 28.30 2.19
CA VAL A 59 -33.83 29.74 2.45
C VAL A 59 -34.84 30.03 3.58
N ALA A 60 -34.56 31.00 4.46
CA ALA A 60 -35.31 32.26 4.58
C ALA A 60 -34.92 33.15 5.78
N ALA A 61 -34.66 34.42 5.44
CA ALA A 61 -34.94 35.65 6.21
C ALA A 61 -34.10 36.02 7.46
N ALA A 62 -33.32 37.09 7.26
CA ALA A 62 -33.25 38.32 8.08
C ALA A 62 -31.84 38.67 8.62
N LEU A 63 -31.19 39.62 7.95
CA LEU A 63 -30.26 40.59 8.56
C LEU A 63 -31.07 41.87 8.89
N PRO A 64 -30.63 42.80 9.77
CA PRO A 64 -29.26 43.00 10.29
C PRO A 64 -29.18 43.34 11.81
N VAL A 65 -27.95 43.49 12.34
CA VAL A 65 -27.46 44.65 13.15
C VAL A 65 -26.28 44.25 14.06
N LEU A 66 -25.28 45.13 14.07
CA LEU A 66 -24.02 45.14 14.84
C LEU A 66 -24.22 45.09 16.37
N GLY A 67 -23.31 44.43 17.09
CA GLY A 67 -23.15 44.63 18.53
C GLY A 67 -22.20 43.62 19.19
N GLY A 68 -21.04 44.08 19.64
CA GLY A 68 -20.15 43.28 20.49
C GLY A 68 -20.66 43.20 21.94
N GLY A 69 -20.30 42.14 22.65
CA GLY A 69 -20.49 42.04 24.10
C GLY A 69 -20.77 40.64 24.63
N THR A 70 -19.76 40.09 25.31
CA THR A 70 -19.84 39.28 26.55
C THR A 70 -20.93 38.20 26.70
N GLY A 71 -20.48 36.95 26.59
CA GLY A 71 -20.69 35.88 27.58
C GLY A 71 -22.12 35.50 27.98
N THR A 72 -22.59 34.38 27.42
CA THR A 72 -23.41 33.39 28.13
C THR A 72 -23.12 32.02 27.54
N ALA A 73 -22.79 31.07 28.41
CA ALA A 73 -22.59 29.67 28.05
C ALA A 73 -23.93 29.07 27.63
N ASP A 74 -24.14 28.90 26.32
CA ASP A 74 -25.22 28.05 25.84
C ASP A 74 -24.86 26.59 26.08
N GLY A 75 -25.72 25.93 26.85
CA GLY A 75 -25.66 24.50 27.12
C GLY A 75 -25.82 23.73 25.82
N GLY A 76 -24.70 23.37 25.21
CA GLY A 76 -24.65 22.33 24.18
C GLY A 76 -25.06 21.01 24.83
N VAL A 77 -26.33 20.63 24.65
CA VAL A 77 -26.80 19.27 24.94
C VAL A 77 -25.98 18.33 24.08
N ALA A 78 -25.29 17.38 24.71
CA ALA A 78 -24.60 16.30 24.02
C ALA A 78 -25.64 15.54 23.19
N VAL A 79 -25.64 15.77 21.86
CA VAL A 79 -26.43 14.96 20.95
C VAL A 79 -25.80 13.58 20.95
N GLU A 80 -26.57 12.59 21.41
CA GLU A 80 -26.18 11.19 21.35
C GLU A 80 -25.87 10.89 19.88
N PRO A 81 -24.64 10.43 19.55
CA PRO A 81 -24.28 10.20 18.16
C PRO A 81 -25.26 9.18 17.58
N THR A 82 -26.00 9.59 16.55
CA THR A 82 -26.84 8.67 15.79
C THR A 82 -25.99 7.46 15.45
N PRO A 83 -26.37 6.24 15.88
CA PRO A 83 -25.57 5.06 15.61
C PRO A 83 -25.40 4.98 14.10
N THR A 84 -24.17 5.17 13.65
CA THR A 84 -23.83 4.99 12.25
C THR A 84 -24.21 3.55 11.92
N PRO A 85 -25.03 3.30 10.87
CA PRO A 85 -25.30 1.95 10.44
C PRO A 85 -23.97 1.23 10.31
N LEU A 86 -23.78 0.15 11.08
CA LEU A 86 -22.58 -0.65 10.94
C LEU A 86 -22.56 -1.12 9.49
N ALA A 87 -21.56 -0.68 8.73
CA ALA A 87 -21.31 -1.22 7.40
C ALA A 87 -21.34 -2.75 7.55
N ARG A 88 -22.14 -3.41 6.71
CA ARG A 88 -22.22 -4.87 6.76
C ARG A 88 -20.78 -5.41 6.67
N PRO A 89 -20.41 -6.39 7.50
CA PRO A 89 -19.11 -7.01 7.40
C PRO A 89 -18.89 -7.49 5.98
N PHE A 90 -17.70 -7.25 5.44
CA PHE A 90 -17.28 -7.83 4.17
C PHE A 90 -17.30 -9.36 4.28
N GLU A 91 -18.03 -10.01 3.38
CA GLU A 91 -18.08 -11.46 3.26
C GLU A 91 -17.14 -11.85 2.11
N PRO A 92 -15.99 -12.48 2.39
CA PRO A 92 -15.04 -12.88 1.36
C PRO A 92 -15.59 -14.03 0.53
N HIS A 93 -15.37 -13.98 -0.78
CA HIS A 93 -15.72 -15.07 -1.69
C HIS A 93 -14.46 -15.75 -2.22
N PRO A 94 -14.49 -17.07 -2.50
CA PRO A 94 -13.42 -17.71 -3.24
C PRO A 94 -13.22 -17.05 -4.61
N GLY A 95 -11.99 -16.76 -4.98
CA GLY A 95 -11.70 -16.17 -6.29
C GLY A 95 -10.21 -16.08 -6.58
N TRP A 96 -9.87 -15.40 -7.68
CA TRP A 96 -8.48 -15.34 -8.13
C TRP A 96 -7.54 -14.60 -7.18
N TRP A 97 -8.09 -13.80 -6.27
CA TRP A 97 -7.37 -13.17 -5.16
C TRP A 97 -6.90 -14.14 -4.08
N ASP A 98 -7.36 -15.39 -4.08
CA ASP A 98 -6.88 -16.45 -3.18
C ASP A 98 -5.65 -17.19 -3.72
N MET A 99 -5.06 -16.69 -4.81
CA MET A 99 -3.92 -17.32 -5.48
C MET A 99 -2.75 -17.55 -4.50
N PRO A 100 -2.27 -18.80 -4.35
CA PRO A 100 -1.13 -19.08 -3.50
C PRO A 100 0.11 -18.29 -3.95
N VAL A 101 0.89 -17.77 -3.00
CA VAL A 101 2.11 -16.98 -3.31
C VAL A 101 3.09 -17.72 -4.24
N GLY A 102 3.16 -19.05 -4.14
CA GLY A 102 3.98 -19.87 -5.06
C GLY A 102 3.48 -19.84 -6.50
N GLU A 103 2.16 -19.83 -6.71
CA GLU A 103 1.52 -19.68 -8.01
C GLU A 103 1.69 -18.25 -8.52
N MET A 104 1.50 -17.23 -7.66
CA MET A 104 1.76 -15.84 -8.01
C MET A 104 3.21 -15.63 -8.48
N ARG A 105 4.18 -16.25 -7.79
CA ARG A 105 5.59 -16.21 -8.19
C ARG A 105 5.79 -16.81 -9.58
N HIS A 106 5.25 -18.01 -9.81
CA HIS A 106 5.42 -18.70 -11.09
C HIS A 106 4.88 -17.86 -12.26
N ARG A 107 3.71 -17.25 -12.07
CA ARG A 107 3.10 -16.35 -13.06
C ARG A 107 3.89 -15.07 -13.25
N LEU A 108 4.39 -14.47 -12.16
CA LEU A 108 5.28 -13.31 -12.24
C LEU A 108 6.54 -13.64 -13.04
N GLU A 109 7.23 -14.75 -12.73
CA GLU A 109 8.45 -15.17 -13.42
C GLU A 109 8.25 -15.33 -14.93
N ALA A 110 7.05 -15.70 -15.39
CA ALA A 110 6.70 -15.77 -16.82
C ALA A 110 6.41 -14.41 -17.49
N LEU A 111 6.21 -13.35 -16.69
CA LEU A 111 5.95 -11.98 -17.16
C LEU A 111 7.19 -11.07 -17.06
N LEU A 112 8.22 -11.50 -16.33
CA LEU A 112 9.44 -10.73 -16.18
C LEU A 112 10.28 -10.80 -17.48
N PRO A 113 11.03 -9.72 -17.79
CA PRO A 113 12.08 -9.78 -18.79
C PRO A 113 13.10 -10.88 -18.49
N ASP A 114 13.77 -11.41 -19.53
CA ASP A 114 14.71 -12.52 -19.42
C ASP A 114 15.90 -12.24 -18.46
N ASP A 115 16.25 -10.97 -18.27
CA ASP A 115 17.35 -10.53 -17.40
C ASP A 115 16.92 -10.24 -15.95
N VAL A 116 15.62 -10.26 -15.66
CA VAL A 116 15.05 -9.95 -14.34
C VAL A 116 14.56 -11.23 -13.66
N VAL A 117 15.09 -11.50 -12.46
CA VAL A 117 14.74 -12.69 -11.69
C VAL A 117 14.19 -12.32 -10.30
N VAL A 118 13.26 -13.15 -9.81
CA VAL A 118 12.83 -13.11 -8.40
C VAL A 118 13.91 -13.75 -7.54
N GLU A 119 14.67 -12.95 -6.81
CA GLU A 119 15.74 -13.42 -5.92
C GLU A 119 15.18 -14.02 -4.63
N SER A 120 14.18 -13.36 -4.05
CA SER A 120 13.52 -13.81 -2.81
C SER A 120 12.08 -13.32 -2.74
N PHE A 121 11.24 -14.01 -1.96
CA PHE A 121 9.84 -13.62 -1.77
C PHE A 121 9.30 -14.07 -0.40
N GLN A 122 8.32 -13.34 0.11
CA GLN A 122 7.68 -13.62 1.39
C GLN A 122 6.47 -14.52 1.19
N LYS A 123 6.49 -15.73 1.77
CA LYS A 123 5.37 -16.68 1.71
C LYS A 123 4.21 -16.36 2.66
N ARG A 124 4.36 -15.38 3.56
CA ARG A 124 3.38 -15.03 4.59
C ARG A 124 2.92 -13.59 4.41
N ASN A 125 1.70 -13.37 3.94
CA ASN A 125 0.89 -12.23 4.38
C ASN A 125 -0.55 -12.32 3.86
N THR A 126 -1.40 -12.99 4.63
CA THR A 126 -2.87 -12.85 4.54
C THR A 126 -3.47 -12.35 5.87
N GLU A 127 -2.63 -12.00 6.86
CA GLU A 127 -3.10 -11.53 8.17
C GLU A 127 -3.19 -9.99 8.19
N ALA A 128 -4.40 -9.46 8.07
CA ALA A 128 -4.70 -8.05 8.33
C ALA A 128 -4.37 -7.70 9.78
N ALA A 129 -3.72 -6.56 10.01
CA ALA A 129 -3.48 -6.07 11.37
C ALA A 129 -4.83 -5.72 12.06
N PRO A 130 -4.90 -5.69 13.40
CA PRO A 130 -6.13 -5.29 14.09
C PRO A 130 -6.63 -3.91 13.63
N GLY A 131 -7.83 -3.88 13.03
CA GLY A 131 -8.46 -2.67 12.49
C GLY A 131 -8.08 -2.31 11.04
N GLU A 132 -7.37 -3.19 10.34
CA GLU A 132 -7.27 -3.15 8.87
C GLU A 132 -8.49 -3.81 8.22
N SER A 133 -8.81 -3.35 7.02
CA SER A 133 -9.90 -3.93 6.24
C SER A 133 -9.62 -5.42 6.01
N ARG A 134 -10.59 -6.29 6.30
CA ARG A 134 -10.52 -7.73 6.03
C ARG A 134 -10.71 -8.07 4.55
N VAL A 135 -10.55 -7.10 3.65
CA VAL A 135 -10.53 -7.38 2.22
C VAL A 135 -9.33 -8.29 1.99
N PHE A 136 -9.62 -9.56 1.75
CA PHE A 136 -8.62 -10.57 1.49
C PHE A 136 -7.84 -10.13 0.26
N HIS A 137 -6.53 -10.12 0.41
CA HIS A 137 -5.63 -9.78 -0.67
C HIS A 137 -4.62 -10.91 -0.83
N GLY A 138 -4.57 -11.49 -2.03
CA GLY A 138 -3.45 -12.31 -2.46
C GLY A 138 -2.24 -11.38 -2.55
N ARG A 139 -1.32 -11.48 -1.59
CA ARG A 139 -0.14 -10.62 -1.52
C ARG A 139 1.12 -11.38 -1.89
N PHE A 140 1.79 -10.89 -2.93
CA PHE A 140 3.16 -11.25 -3.24
C PHE A 140 4.05 -10.06 -2.91
N GLY A 141 5.15 -10.31 -2.19
CA GLY A 141 6.21 -9.33 -1.98
C GLY A 141 7.55 -10.01 -2.17
N GLY A 142 8.41 -9.44 -3.00
CA GLY A 142 9.70 -10.03 -3.35
C GLY A 142 10.79 -9.03 -3.69
N VAL A 143 12.01 -9.54 -3.80
CA VAL A 143 13.18 -8.82 -4.30
C VAL A 143 13.41 -9.27 -5.74
N LEU A 144 13.52 -8.31 -6.64
CA LEU A 144 13.94 -8.51 -8.03
C LEU A 144 15.39 -8.12 -8.19
N ARG A 145 16.09 -8.88 -9.05
CA ARG A 145 17.45 -8.59 -9.48
C ARG A 145 17.48 -8.60 -11.00
N SER A 146 17.95 -7.52 -11.61
CA SER A 146 18.29 -7.46 -13.04
C SER A 146 19.79 -7.71 -13.21
N ALA A 147 20.19 -8.20 -14.39
CA ALA A 147 21.58 -8.28 -14.80
C ALA A 147 22.19 -6.90 -15.14
N ASP A 148 21.35 -5.91 -15.46
CA ASP A 148 21.74 -4.54 -15.81
C ASP A 148 21.78 -3.63 -14.56
N ASP A 149 22.14 -2.35 -14.77
CA ASP A 149 22.15 -1.29 -13.73
C ASP A 149 20.74 -0.97 -13.14
N THR A 150 19.71 -1.72 -13.53
CA THR A 150 18.30 -1.67 -13.09
C THR A 150 18.04 -2.68 -11.97
N GLY A 151 18.69 -2.54 -10.82
CA GLY A 151 18.43 -3.40 -9.66
C GLY A 151 19.65 -3.57 -8.77
N PRO A 152 19.49 -4.15 -7.57
CA PRO A 152 18.28 -4.82 -7.06
C PRO A 152 17.19 -3.85 -6.58
N GLY A 153 15.96 -4.36 -6.53
CA GLY A 153 14.78 -3.62 -6.06
C GLY A 153 13.68 -4.54 -5.53
N SER A 154 12.59 -3.99 -5.05
CA SER A 154 11.44 -4.77 -4.54
C SER A 154 10.26 -4.71 -5.50
N ILE A 155 9.43 -5.73 -5.45
CA ILE A 155 8.13 -5.82 -6.13
C ILE A 155 7.04 -6.24 -5.15
N GLU A 156 5.86 -5.68 -5.32
CA GLU A 156 4.64 -6.10 -4.62
C GLU A 156 3.50 -6.24 -5.59
N ILE A 157 2.76 -7.32 -5.43
CA ILE A 157 1.52 -7.58 -6.18
C ILE A 157 0.44 -7.84 -5.15
N MET A 158 -0.69 -7.14 -5.29
CA MET A 158 -1.89 -7.39 -4.49
C MET A 158 -3.05 -7.71 -5.43
N LEU A 159 -3.71 -8.81 -5.15
CA LEU A 159 -4.92 -9.27 -5.82
C LEU A 159 -6.08 -9.10 -4.84
N VAL A 160 -7.02 -8.20 -5.13
CA VAL A 160 -7.96 -7.69 -4.15
C VAL A 160 -9.39 -7.94 -4.62
N GLU A 161 -10.21 -8.59 -3.80
CA GLU A 161 -11.65 -8.67 -4.04
C GLU A 161 -12.30 -7.28 -3.85
N LEU A 162 -13.13 -6.86 -4.79
CA LEU A 162 -13.88 -5.62 -4.65
C LEU A 162 -15.14 -5.80 -3.81
N PRO A 163 -15.55 -4.80 -3.00
CA PRO A 163 -16.81 -4.85 -2.28
C PRO A 163 -18.00 -5.06 -3.22
N GLN A 164 -18.91 -5.97 -2.86
CA GLN A 164 -20.18 -6.17 -3.59
C GLN A 164 -21.22 -5.08 -3.26
N ASP A 165 -21.04 -4.37 -2.14
CA ASP A 165 -21.87 -3.22 -1.79
C ASP A 165 -21.56 -2.03 -2.69
N ALA A 166 -22.57 -1.52 -3.40
CA ALA A 166 -22.40 -0.48 -4.40
C ALA A 166 -21.84 0.85 -3.83
N THR A 167 -22.17 1.18 -2.58
CA THR A 167 -21.67 2.39 -1.92
C THR A 167 -20.20 2.22 -1.54
N ALA A 168 -19.85 1.10 -0.88
CA ALA A 168 -18.46 0.79 -0.55
C ALA A 168 -17.58 0.67 -1.80
N LEU A 169 -18.13 0.10 -2.88
CA LEU A 169 -17.48 0.05 -4.18
C LEU A 169 -17.25 1.46 -4.71
N ALA A 170 -18.28 2.31 -4.80
CA ALA A 170 -18.15 3.67 -5.31
C ALA A 170 -17.11 4.52 -4.55
N ASP A 171 -17.03 4.36 -3.23
CA ASP A 171 -16.07 5.04 -2.35
C ASP A 171 -14.65 4.55 -2.59
N LEU A 172 -14.41 3.23 -2.55
CA LEU A 172 -13.11 2.63 -2.87
C LEU A 172 -12.66 3.07 -4.27
N ARG A 173 -13.62 3.11 -5.20
CA ARG A 173 -13.36 3.51 -6.56
C ARG A 173 -12.84 4.93 -6.69
N SER A 174 -13.43 5.87 -5.96
CA SER A 174 -12.98 7.27 -5.98
C SER A 174 -11.55 7.48 -5.44
N GLN A 175 -11.08 6.59 -4.56
CA GLN A 175 -9.81 6.78 -3.84
C GLN A 175 -8.62 6.14 -4.56
N HIS A 176 -8.82 5.00 -5.23
CA HIS A 176 -7.70 4.16 -5.68
C HIS A 176 -7.23 4.45 -7.11
N LEU A 177 -8.10 4.94 -8.01
CA LEU A 177 -7.76 5.10 -9.42
C LEU A 177 -7.66 6.54 -9.89
N SER A 178 -7.97 7.53 -9.04
CA SER A 178 -7.81 8.92 -9.43
C SER A 178 -6.37 9.41 -9.26
N CYS A 179 -5.93 10.23 -10.21
CA CYS A 179 -4.75 11.09 -10.10
C CYS A 179 -5.06 12.42 -9.40
N ALA A 180 -6.32 12.68 -9.05
CA ALA A 180 -6.72 13.94 -8.41
C ALA A 180 -5.94 14.16 -7.09
N GLY A 181 -5.22 15.27 -7.04
CA GLY A 181 -4.41 15.65 -5.89
C GLY A 181 -3.09 14.88 -5.77
N PHE A 182 -2.65 14.10 -6.76
CA PHE A 182 -1.28 13.61 -6.79
C PHE A 182 -0.36 14.65 -7.46
N PRO A 183 0.82 14.96 -6.89
CA PRO A 183 1.41 14.40 -5.66
C PRO A 183 1.01 15.13 -4.36
N GLU A 184 0.30 16.26 -4.40
CA GLU A 184 0.16 17.19 -3.26
C GLU A 184 -0.61 16.63 -2.05
N SER A 185 -1.52 15.70 -2.28
CA SER A 185 -2.33 15.05 -1.24
C SER A 185 -1.58 13.89 -0.54
N TRP A 186 -0.44 13.47 -1.09
CA TRP A 186 0.36 12.39 -0.53
C TRP A 186 1.38 12.93 0.45
N THR A 187 1.57 12.22 1.57
CA THR A 187 2.55 12.62 2.60
C THR A 187 3.89 11.96 2.35
N PHE A 188 4.77 12.65 1.62
CA PHE A 188 6.15 12.23 1.40
C PHE A 188 7.07 12.64 2.54
N GLU A 189 8.19 11.94 2.70
CA GLU A 189 9.18 12.26 3.73
C GLU A 189 10.25 13.24 3.25
N GLY A 190 10.47 13.33 1.94
CA GLY A 190 11.38 14.25 1.29
C GLY A 190 10.76 15.02 0.12
N PRO A 191 11.57 15.84 -0.58
CA PRO A 191 11.17 16.39 -1.86
C PRO A 191 10.96 15.25 -2.85
N VAL A 192 9.80 15.27 -3.53
CA VAL A 192 9.49 14.34 -4.61
C VAL A 192 9.94 14.93 -5.93
N SER A 193 10.53 14.09 -6.77
CA SER A 193 10.87 14.45 -8.15
C SER A 193 10.29 13.45 -9.14
N GLY A 194 10.10 13.88 -10.39
CA GLY A 194 9.63 13.02 -11.48
C GLY A 194 8.25 12.42 -11.22
N ALA A 195 7.40 13.09 -10.44
CA ALA A 195 6.06 12.64 -10.14
C ALA A 195 5.19 12.66 -11.40
N THR A 196 4.71 11.50 -11.83
CA THR A 196 3.74 11.32 -12.90
C THR A 196 2.58 10.47 -12.41
N CYS A 197 1.39 10.74 -12.95
CA CYS A 197 0.22 9.93 -12.73
C CYS A 197 -0.62 9.96 -14.00
N GLU A 198 -0.98 8.78 -14.51
CA GLU A 198 -1.80 8.64 -15.71
C GLU A 198 -3.00 7.75 -15.41
N GLU A 199 -4.18 8.22 -15.79
CA GLU A 199 -5.42 7.46 -15.74
C GLU A 199 -5.58 6.74 -17.09
N GLY A 200 -5.85 5.43 -17.04
CA GLY A 200 -6.11 4.63 -18.24
C GLY A 200 -7.58 4.73 -18.69
N ASP A 201 -7.98 3.76 -19.51
CA ASP A 201 -9.31 3.74 -20.11
C ASP A 201 -10.44 3.82 -19.08
N LEU A 202 -11.52 4.48 -19.49
CA LEU A 202 -12.72 4.61 -18.67
C LEU A 202 -13.59 3.35 -18.78
N GLN A 203 -13.98 2.80 -17.63
CA GLN A 203 -15.05 1.83 -17.48
C GLN A 203 -16.18 2.48 -16.67
N ASP A 204 -17.39 2.47 -17.21
CA ASP A 204 -18.56 3.12 -16.60
C ASP A 204 -18.34 4.62 -16.27
N GLY A 205 -17.58 5.31 -17.12
CA GLY A 205 -17.26 6.74 -16.96
C GLY A 205 -16.21 7.05 -15.90
N ARG A 206 -15.48 6.05 -15.40
CA ARG A 206 -14.39 6.21 -14.42
C ARG A 206 -13.12 5.49 -14.88
N PRO A 207 -11.92 5.95 -14.53
CA PRO A 207 -10.69 5.22 -14.85
C PRO A 207 -10.76 3.79 -14.33
N ALA A 208 -10.42 2.82 -15.17
CA ALA A 208 -10.26 1.42 -14.81
C ALA A 208 -8.80 1.05 -14.54
N GLN A 209 -7.88 1.97 -14.79
CA GLN A 209 -6.45 1.79 -14.58
C GLN A 209 -5.82 3.11 -14.13
N ARG A 210 -4.76 3.01 -13.33
CA ARG A 210 -3.89 4.13 -12.98
C ARG A 210 -2.44 3.68 -12.97
N THR A 211 -1.55 4.51 -13.51
CA THR A 211 -0.11 4.37 -13.33
C THR A 211 0.42 5.56 -12.52
N ILE A 212 1.39 5.32 -11.64
CA ILE A 212 2.09 6.35 -10.89
C ILE A 212 3.59 6.08 -10.99
N ALA A 213 4.40 7.13 -11.14
CA ALA A 213 5.83 7.06 -10.92
C ALA A 213 6.30 8.29 -10.14
N PHE A 214 7.28 8.12 -9.26
CA PHE A 214 7.96 9.22 -8.59
C PHE A 214 9.29 8.78 -7.98
N THR A 215 10.08 9.73 -7.51
CA THR A 215 11.25 9.48 -6.67
C THR A 215 11.12 10.22 -5.35
N ASP A 216 11.22 9.50 -4.22
CA ASP A 216 11.27 10.07 -2.87
C ASP A 216 12.54 9.59 -2.17
N GLN A 217 13.33 10.52 -1.61
CA GLN A 217 14.59 10.22 -0.93
C GLN A 217 15.57 9.34 -1.75
N GLY A 218 15.59 9.51 -3.07
CA GLY A 218 16.43 8.75 -4.00
C GLY A 218 15.90 7.35 -4.34
N VAL A 219 14.78 6.93 -3.75
CA VAL A 219 14.10 5.68 -4.11
C VAL A 219 13.11 5.98 -5.23
N GLU A 220 13.31 5.34 -6.37
CA GLU A 220 12.35 5.35 -7.47
C GLU A 220 11.21 4.38 -7.14
N TYR A 221 9.98 4.83 -7.30
CA TYR A 221 8.76 4.06 -7.10
C TYR A 221 7.90 4.12 -8.36
N ARG A 222 7.33 2.98 -8.74
CA ARG A 222 6.39 2.86 -9.85
C ARG A 222 5.24 1.94 -9.44
N GLU A 223 4.04 2.28 -9.85
CA GLU A 223 2.82 1.55 -9.53
C GLU A 223 1.90 1.47 -10.74
N VAL A 224 1.22 0.34 -10.86
CA VAL A 224 0.08 0.11 -11.74
C VAL A 224 -1.05 -0.45 -10.90
N ARG A 225 -2.22 0.18 -11.02
CA ARG A 225 -3.49 -0.37 -10.52
C ARG A 225 -4.43 -0.59 -11.68
N ARG A 226 -5.11 -1.72 -11.69
CA ARG A 226 -6.14 -2.05 -12.67
C ARG A 226 -7.35 -2.65 -11.96
N TRP A 227 -8.54 -2.18 -12.31
CA TRP A 227 -9.76 -2.85 -11.97
C TRP A 227 -10.21 -3.81 -13.04
N THR A 228 -10.91 -4.81 -12.55
CA THR A 228 -11.66 -5.78 -13.31
C THR A 228 -13.11 -5.72 -12.85
N ASP A 229 -13.95 -6.54 -13.46
CA ASP A 229 -15.34 -6.73 -13.03
C ASP A 229 -15.45 -7.25 -11.59
N ARG A 230 -14.49 -8.06 -11.13
CA ARG A 230 -14.55 -8.78 -9.85
C ARG A 230 -13.53 -8.34 -8.80
N GLY A 231 -12.48 -7.61 -9.18
CA GLY A 231 -11.40 -7.26 -8.27
C GLY A 231 -10.47 -6.17 -8.77
N GLU A 232 -9.46 -5.85 -7.96
CA GLU A 232 -8.36 -4.94 -8.28
C GLU A 232 -7.04 -5.72 -8.31
N ILE A 233 -6.22 -5.43 -9.33
CA ILE A 233 -4.82 -5.84 -9.42
C ILE A 233 -3.99 -4.59 -9.13
N TYR A 234 -3.10 -4.71 -8.15
CA TYR A 234 -2.07 -3.72 -7.87
C TYR A 234 -0.71 -4.38 -8.09
N ALA A 235 0.17 -3.69 -8.81
CA ALA A 235 1.57 -4.05 -8.95
C ALA A 235 2.43 -2.80 -8.72
N ALA A 236 3.45 -2.91 -7.87
CA ALA A 236 4.38 -1.83 -7.63
C ALA A 236 5.81 -2.34 -7.56
N VAL A 237 6.75 -1.53 -8.03
CA VAL A 237 8.19 -1.77 -7.89
C VAL A 237 8.89 -0.57 -7.30
N SER A 238 10.00 -0.82 -6.61
CA SER A 238 10.92 0.25 -6.24
C SER A 238 12.38 -0.12 -6.47
N SER A 239 13.23 0.90 -6.55
CA SER A 239 14.69 0.74 -6.55
C SER A 239 15.28 0.44 -5.16
N SER A 240 14.45 0.14 -4.16
CA SER A 240 14.85 -0.26 -2.81
C SER A 240 14.44 -1.70 -2.54
N THR A 241 15.30 -2.47 -1.86
CA THR A 241 14.95 -3.81 -1.37
C THR A 241 14.26 -3.80 0.00
N GLU A 242 14.06 -2.62 0.60
CA GLU A 242 13.42 -2.48 1.90
C GLU A 242 11.91 -2.74 1.83
N ARG A 243 11.38 -3.44 2.85
CA ARG A 243 9.99 -3.95 2.91
C ARG A 243 8.88 -2.87 2.82
N LYS A 244 9.23 -1.59 2.86
CA LYS A 244 8.29 -0.46 2.83
C LYS A 244 8.62 0.58 1.77
N TRP A 245 9.38 0.19 0.73
CA TRP A 245 9.77 1.12 -0.35
C TRP A 245 10.60 2.30 0.17
N GLY A 246 11.24 2.12 1.33
CA GLY A 246 11.93 3.17 2.06
C GLY A 246 13.41 3.26 1.68
N PRO A 247 14.07 4.36 2.01
CA PRO A 247 15.51 4.48 1.81
C PRO A 247 16.29 3.44 2.63
N PRO A 248 17.55 3.15 2.23
CA PRO A 248 18.20 3.67 1.03
C PRO A 248 17.71 2.98 -0.25
N ALA A 249 17.92 3.64 -1.40
CA ALA A 249 17.83 2.94 -2.67
C ALA A 249 18.94 1.89 -2.75
N SER A 250 18.60 0.70 -3.22
CA SER A 250 19.54 -0.40 -3.47
C SER A 250 20.11 -0.33 -4.90
N ALA A 251 19.45 0.43 -5.78
CA ALA A 251 19.85 0.66 -7.16
C ALA A 251 19.50 2.08 -7.64
N ARG A 252 20.07 2.49 -8.77
CA ARG A 252 19.71 3.78 -9.41
C ARG A 252 18.30 3.79 -9.98
N HIS A 253 17.85 2.65 -10.49
CA HIS A 253 16.56 2.51 -11.13
C HIS A 253 15.78 1.33 -10.57
N ALA A 254 14.45 1.43 -10.64
CA ALA A 254 13.59 0.30 -10.34
C ALA A 254 13.84 -0.86 -11.33
N PRO A 255 13.65 -2.12 -10.91
CA PRO A 255 14.00 -3.30 -11.70
C PRO A 255 13.08 -3.57 -12.90
N LEU A 256 11.97 -2.85 -13.03
CA LEU A 256 11.07 -2.92 -14.18
C LEU A 256 10.81 -1.52 -14.72
N THR A 257 10.87 -1.37 -16.04
CA THR A 257 10.40 -0.20 -16.80
C THR A 257 8.90 0.06 -16.57
N PRO A 258 8.38 1.26 -16.87
CA PRO A 258 6.94 1.51 -16.79
C PRO A 258 6.11 0.55 -17.65
N ASP A 259 6.58 0.24 -18.86
CA ASP A 259 5.87 -0.65 -19.79
C ASP A 259 5.88 -2.11 -19.31
N GLU A 260 7.00 -2.58 -18.76
CA GLU A 260 7.08 -3.93 -18.17
C GLU A 260 6.19 -4.05 -16.93
N LEU A 261 6.18 -3.04 -16.05
CA LEU A 261 5.28 -3.03 -14.90
C LEU A 261 3.81 -2.99 -15.34
N LEU A 262 3.49 -2.24 -16.40
CA LEU A 262 2.16 -2.21 -16.98
C LEU A 262 1.77 -3.58 -17.51
N ALA A 263 2.66 -4.27 -18.22
CA ALA A 263 2.43 -5.64 -18.69
C ALA A 263 2.17 -6.60 -17.52
N VAL A 264 2.91 -6.46 -16.41
CA VAL A 264 2.65 -7.23 -15.18
C VAL A 264 1.26 -6.90 -14.62
N GLY A 265 0.95 -5.64 -14.36
CA GLY A 265 -0.32 -5.23 -13.71
C GLY A 265 -1.58 -5.45 -14.56
N THR A 266 -1.42 -5.62 -15.88
CA THR A 266 -2.53 -5.83 -16.83
C THR A 266 -2.63 -7.25 -17.36
N SER A 267 -1.77 -8.17 -16.93
CA SER A 267 -1.80 -9.55 -17.42
C SER A 267 -3.07 -10.31 -17.00
N ALA A 268 -3.70 -11.00 -17.95
CA ALA A 268 -4.84 -11.88 -17.67
C ALA A 268 -4.45 -13.10 -16.82
N THR A 269 -3.15 -13.43 -16.72
CA THR A 269 -2.69 -14.55 -15.91
C THR A 269 -3.12 -14.43 -14.44
N TRP A 270 -3.35 -13.21 -13.94
CA TRP A 270 -3.84 -13.01 -12.58
C TRP A 270 -5.29 -13.45 -12.41
N THR A 271 -6.14 -13.19 -13.40
CA THR A 271 -7.59 -13.42 -13.34
C THR A 271 -8.01 -14.79 -13.85
N ASP A 272 -7.16 -15.45 -14.64
CA ASP A 272 -7.44 -16.75 -15.24
C ASP A 272 -7.17 -17.95 -14.30
N TRP A 273 -6.75 -17.68 -13.05
CA TRP A 273 -6.57 -18.71 -12.03
C TRP A 273 -7.86 -18.89 -11.22
N GLU A 274 -8.21 -20.15 -10.95
CA GLU A 274 -9.34 -20.52 -10.11
C GLU A 274 -8.86 -21.36 -8.92
N PRO A 275 -9.43 -21.15 -7.71
CA PRO A 275 -9.15 -22.02 -6.57
C PRO A 275 -9.62 -23.45 -6.86
N ALA A 276 -8.83 -24.43 -6.43
CA ALA A 276 -9.25 -25.84 -6.51
C ALA A 276 -10.39 -26.09 -5.51
N ASP A 277 -11.45 -26.76 -5.97
CA ASP A 277 -12.59 -27.21 -5.15
C ASP A 277 -12.19 -28.18 -4.02
#